data_AF-A0A926S0V3-F1
#
_entry.id   AF-A0A926S0V3-F1
#
_cell.length_a   1.000
_cell.length_b   1.000
_cell.length_c   1.000
_cell.angle_alpha   90.00
_cell.angle_beta   90.00
_cell.angle_gamma   90.00
#
_symmetry.space_group_name_H-M   'P 1'
#
loop_
_entity.id
_entity.type
_entity.pdbx_description
1 polymer ?
#
loop_
_entity_poly.entity_id
_entity_poly.type
_entity_poly.pdbx_seq_one_letter_code
_entity_poly.pdbx_strand_id
1 'polypeptide(L)'
;MRTSLRNIKETDDHLHGQLPPQDALLFEARLLLDAELANNLHWHQQTLGLVHQYGRNHLRSIIENVHQQLFTQTQHSGFRQKILQLFK
;
A
#
# COMPACT_ATOMS: atom_id res chain seq x y z
N MET A 1 -1.41 15.60 -19.89
CA MET A 1 -2.49 14.60 -19.97
C MET A 1 -3.61 15.01 -19.03
N ARG A 2 -4.76 15.46 -19.54
CA ARG A 2 -5.99 15.53 -18.72
C ARG A 2 -6.69 14.19 -18.86
N THR A 3 -6.25 13.20 -18.08
CA THR A 3 -7.11 12.06 -17.78
C THR A 3 -8.38 12.62 -17.15
N SER A 4 -9.55 12.14 -17.59
CA SER A 4 -10.79 12.58 -16.97
C SER A 4 -10.74 12.18 -15.48
N LEU A 5 -11.15 13.07 -14.57
CA LEU A 5 -11.16 12.78 -13.12
C LEU A 5 -11.95 11.50 -12.82
N ARG A 6 -12.96 11.21 -13.66
CA ARG A 6 -13.73 9.97 -13.63
C ARG A 6 -12.84 8.75 -13.89
N ASN A 7 -12.00 8.76 -14.93
CA ASN A 7 -11.13 7.62 -15.24
C ASN A 7 -10.10 7.37 -14.13
N ILE A 8 -9.59 8.43 -13.49
CA ILE A 8 -8.66 8.28 -12.35
C ILE A 8 -9.37 7.54 -11.22
N LYS A 9 -10.55 8.04 -10.81
CA LYS A 9 -11.34 7.41 -9.74
C LYS A 9 -11.70 5.96 -10.07
N GLU A 10 -12.18 5.71 -11.27
CA GLU A 10 -12.58 4.36 -11.70
C GLU A 10 -11.38 3.40 -11.74
N THR A 11 -10.19 3.89 -12.11
CA THR A 11 -8.93 3.15 -12.05
C THR A 11 -8.57 2.83 -10.59
N ASP A 12 -8.66 3.81 -9.68
CA ASP A 12 -8.40 3.61 -8.26
C ASP A 12 -9.36 2.60 -7.64
N ASP A 13 -10.65 2.77 -7.88
CA ASP A 13 -11.70 1.88 -7.39
C ASP A 13 -11.50 0.45 -7.93
N HIS A 14 -11.08 0.30 -9.20
CA HIS A 14 -10.73 -0.99 -9.78
C HIS A 14 -9.53 -1.64 -9.07
N LEU A 15 -8.43 -0.89 -8.90
CA LEU A 15 -7.20 -1.38 -8.28
C LEU A 15 -7.39 -1.79 -6.81
N HIS A 16 -8.32 -1.14 -6.11
CA HIS A 16 -8.67 -1.46 -4.73
C HIS A 16 -9.80 -2.50 -4.62
N GLY A 17 -10.33 -3.01 -5.74
CA GLY A 17 -11.43 -3.98 -5.73
C GLY A 17 -12.75 -3.41 -5.20
N GLN A 18 -12.95 -2.10 -5.31
CA GLN A 18 -14.10 -1.35 -4.82
C GLN A 18 -15.20 -1.18 -5.87
N LEU A 19 -14.92 -1.49 -7.14
CA LEU A 19 -15.93 -1.47 -8.20
C LEU A 19 -16.97 -2.58 -8.01
N PRO A 20 -18.27 -2.28 -8.23
CA PRO A 20 -19.29 -3.30 -8.40
C PRO A 20 -18.91 -4.27 -9.53
N PRO A 21 -19.29 -5.55 -9.47
CA PRO A 21 -18.87 -6.56 -10.46
C PRO A 21 -19.22 -6.20 -11.91
N GLN A 22 -20.35 -5.54 -12.14
CA GLN A 22 -20.78 -5.11 -13.47
C GLN A 22 -19.89 -3.98 -14.02
N ASP A 23 -19.52 -3.04 -13.15
CA ASP A 23 -18.65 -1.92 -13.51
C ASP A 23 -17.21 -2.37 -13.72
N ALA A 24 -16.74 -3.34 -12.92
CA ALA A 24 -15.45 -3.97 -13.12
C ALA A 24 -15.36 -4.67 -14.50
N LEU A 25 -16.39 -5.43 -14.88
CA LEU A 25 -16.44 -6.09 -16.19
C LEU A 25 -16.46 -5.07 -17.34
N LEU A 26 -17.24 -3.99 -17.20
CA LEU A 26 -17.28 -2.92 -18.20
C LEU A 26 -15.92 -2.21 -18.31
N PHE A 27 -15.25 -1.96 -17.18
CA PHE A 27 -13.92 -1.37 -17.13
C PHE A 27 -12.89 -2.27 -17.84
N GLU A 28 -12.91 -3.57 -17.57
CA GLU A 28 -12.05 -4.55 -18.24
C GLU A 28 -12.27 -4.58 -19.76
N ALA A 29 -13.54 -4.56 -20.20
CA ALA A 29 -13.85 -4.47 -21.62
C ALA A 29 -13.31 -3.17 -22.25
N ARG A 30 -13.38 -2.04 -21.53
CA ARG A 30 -12.83 -0.75 -22.00
C ARG A 30 -11.31 -0.79 -22.10
N LEU A 31 -10.60 -1.45 -21.18
CA LEU A 31 -9.15 -1.60 -21.25
C LEU A 31 -8.68 -2.30 -22.54
N LEU A 32 -9.49 -3.22 -23.08
CA LEU A 32 -9.18 -3.90 -24.35
C LEU A 32 -9.33 -2.99 -25.57
N LEU A 33 -10.19 -1.98 -25.48
CA LEU A 33 -10.53 -1.09 -26.60
C LEU A 33 -9.76 0.23 -26.55
N ASP A 34 -9.34 0.67 -25.36
CA ASP A 34 -8.68 1.95 -25.11
C ASP A 34 -7.24 1.73 -24.61
N ALA A 35 -6.30 1.80 -25.55
CA ALA A 35 -4.87 1.64 -25.26
C ALA A 35 -4.31 2.75 -24.35
N GLU A 36 -4.88 3.95 -24.35
CA GLU A 36 -4.45 5.01 -23.45
C GLU A 36 -4.88 4.69 -22.02
N LEU A 37 -6.11 4.22 -21.83
CA LEU A 37 -6.60 3.76 -20.53
C LEU A 37 -5.76 2.61 -19.98
N ALA A 38 -5.42 1.63 -20.81
CA ALA A 38 -4.55 0.50 -20.44
C ALA A 38 -3.15 0.96 -20.00
N ASN A 39 -2.54 1.88 -20.76
CA ASN A 39 -1.24 2.46 -20.41
C ASN A 39 -1.31 3.25 -19.09
N ASN A 40 -2.39 4.01 -18.87
CA ASN A 40 -2.59 4.75 -17.63
C ASN A 40 -2.74 3.80 -16.43
N LEU A 41 -3.52 2.72 -16.56
CA LEU A 41 -3.65 1.69 -15.53
C LEU A 41 -2.30 1.05 -15.20
N HIS A 42 -1.51 0.69 -16.22
CA HIS A 42 -0.19 0.11 -16.03
C HIS A 42 0.72 1.02 -15.20
N TRP A 43 0.85 2.29 -15.58
CA TRP A 43 1.69 3.24 -14.84
C TRP A 43 1.17 3.50 -13.44
N HIS A 44 -0.16 3.56 -13.26
CA HIS A 44 -0.77 3.68 -11.94
C HIS A 44 -0.34 2.52 -11.04
N GLN A 45 -0.46 1.28 -11.51
CA GLN A 45 -0.02 0.09 -10.77
C GLN A 45 1.45 0.13 -10.39
N GLN A 46 2.33 0.51 -11.32
CA GLN A 46 3.76 0.64 -11.05
C GLN A 46 4.05 1.71 -9.98
N THR A 47 3.43 2.88 -10.10
CA THR A 47 3.59 3.97 -9.14
C THR A 47 3.11 3.56 -7.75
N LEU A 48 1.91 2.97 -7.62
CA LEU A 48 1.41 2.48 -6.33
C LEU A 48 2.34 1.42 -5.74
N GLY A 49 2.84 0.49 -6.56
CA GLY A 49 3.80 -0.53 -6.13
C GLY A 49 5.05 0.09 -5.49
N LEU A 50 5.63 1.11 -6.12
CA LEU A 50 6.79 1.83 -5.60
C LEU A 50 6.47 2.57 -4.29
N VAL A 51 5.34 3.29 -4.23
CA VAL A 51 4.89 4.02 -3.02
C VAL A 51 4.69 3.04 -1.87
N HIS A 52 4.04 1.90 -2.11
CA HIS A 52 3.79 0.87 -1.10
C HIS A 52 5.10 0.23 -0.62
N GLN A 53 6.03 -0.06 -1.53
CA GLN A 53 7.32 -0.62 -1.16
C GLN A 53 8.13 0.36 -0.29
N TYR A 54 8.19 1.63 -0.70
CA TYR A 54 8.85 2.67 0.08
C TYR A 54 8.22 2.81 1.47
N GLY A 55 6.89 2.92 1.55
CA GLY A 55 6.16 3.04 2.81
C GLY A 55 6.40 1.85 3.75
N ARG A 56 6.40 0.61 3.21
CA ARG A 56 6.73 -0.59 4.00
C ARG A 56 8.14 -0.56 4.57
N ASN A 57 9.12 -0.14 3.78
CA ASN A 57 10.50 -0.05 4.24
C ASN A 57 10.66 1.03 5.33
N HIS A 58 9.97 2.17 5.17
CA HIS A 58 9.96 3.22 6.16
C HIS A 58 9.34 2.75 7.49
N LEU A 59 8.16 2.13 7.44
CA LEU A 59 7.51 1.57 8.63
C LEU A 59 8.36 0.51 9.31
N ARG A 60 9.02 -0.37 8.54
CA ARG A 60 9.96 -1.36 9.09
C ARG A 60 11.09 -0.69 9.85
N SER A 61 11.71 0.35 9.26
CA SER A 61 12.79 1.09 9.91
C SER A 61 12.34 1.74 11.23
N ILE A 62 11.12 2.30 11.27
CA ILE A 62 10.54 2.86 12.49
C ILE A 62 10.38 1.76 13.56
N ILE A 63 9.79 0.61 13.19
CA ILE A 63 9.58 -0.51 14.12
C ILE A 63 10.92 -1.02 14.66
N GLU A 64 11.92 -1.17 13.80
CA GLU A 64 13.27 -1.58 14.19
C GLU A 64 13.91 -0.57 15.15
N ASN A 65 13.78 0.73 14.88
CA ASN A 65 14.31 1.77 15.75
C ASN A 65 13.66 1.73 17.15
N VAL A 66 12.32 1.65 17.19
CA VAL A 66 11.57 1.53 18.45
C VAL A 66 11.96 0.25 19.20
N HIS A 67 12.11 -0.87 18.50
CA HIS A 67 12.58 -2.12 19.11
C HIS A 67 13.98 -1.95 19.70
N GLN A 68 14.92 -1.37 18.96
CA GLN A 68 16.28 -1.12 19.45
C GLN A 68 16.25 -0.23 20.70
N GLN A 69 15.49 0.88 20.68
CA GLN A 69 15.36 1.77 21.84
C GLN A 69 14.85 1.01 23.07
N LEU A 70 13.75 0.28 22.95
CA LEU A 70 13.09 -0.40 24.07
C LEU A 70 13.89 -1.59 24.62
N PHE A 71 14.64 -2.31 23.78
CA PHE A 71 15.30 -3.56 24.18
C PHE A 71 16.79 -3.42 24.51
N THR A 72 17.46 -2.38 24.02
CA THR A 72 18.90 -2.15 24.26
C THR A 72 19.19 -1.10 25.33
N GLN A 73 18.38 -0.05 25.45
CA GLN A 73 18.66 1.02 26.39
C GLN A 73 18.31 0.60 27.83
N THR A 74 19.23 0.86 28.76
CA THR A 74 19.11 0.44 30.17
C THR A 74 17.89 1.04 30.86
N GLN A 75 17.44 2.23 30.43
CA GLN A 75 16.26 2.92 30.93
C GLN A 75 14.94 2.16 30.72
N HIS A 76 14.87 1.23 29.77
CA HIS A 76 13.67 0.43 29.45
C HIS A 76 13.75 -1.02 29.93
N SER A 77 14.74 -1.36 30.75
CA SER A 77 14.98 -2.72 31.26
C SER A 77 13.75 -3.35 31.95
N GLY A 78 13.02 -2.58 32.76
CA GLY A 78 11.79 -3.06 33.44
C GLY A 78 10.65 -3.39 32.46
N PHE A 79 10.49 -2.60 31.38
CA PHE A 79 9.52 -2.90 30.32
C PHE A 79 9.90 -4.18 29.57
N ARG A 80 11.17 -4.29 29.16
CA ARG A 80 11.71 -5.49 28.50
C ARG A 80 11.45 -6.76 29.32
N GLN A 81 11.71 -6.71 30.63
CA GLN A 81 11.54 -7.86 31.51
C GLN A 81 10.08 -8.29 31.66
N LYS A 82 9.14 -7.33 31.76
CA LYS A 82 7.70 -7.61 31.79
C LYS A 82 7.22 -8.27 30.50
N ILE A 83 7.64 -7.75 29.35
CA ILE A 83 7.27 -8.33 28.04
C ILE A 83 7.81 -9.76 27.91
N LEU A 84 9.08 -10.00 28.23
CA LEU A 84 9.68 -11.34 28.15
C LEU A 84 9.02 -12.36 29.08
N GLN A 85 8.43 -11.92 30.20
CA GLN A 85 7.65 -12.79 31.09
C GLN A 85 6.31 -13.23 30.49
N LEU A 86 5.74 -12.50 29.53
CA LEU A 86 4.48 -12.89 28.87
C LEU A 86 4.66 -14.06 27.89
N PHE A 87 5.89 -14.27 27.41
CA PHE A 87 6.24 -15.33 26.46
C PHE A 87 6.95 -16.52 27.13
N LYS A 88 6.89 -16.60 28.46
CA LYS A 88 7.39 -17.73 29.26
C LYS A 88 6.29 -18.73 29.56
#